data_AF-A0A0D2ND94-F1
#
_entry.id   AF-A0A0D2ND94-F1
#
_cell.length_a   1.000
_cell.length_b   1.000
_cell.length_c   1.000
_cell.angle_alpha   90.00
_cell.angle_beta   90.00
_cell.angle_gamma   90.00
#
_symmetry.space_group_name_H-M   'P 1'
#
loop_
_entity.id
_entity.type
_entity.pdbx_description
1 polymer ?
#
loop_
_entity_poly.entity_id
_entity_poly.type
_entity_poly.pdbx_seq_one_letter_code
_entity_poly.pdbx_strand_id
1 'polypeptide(L)'
;MDLSALETQLELGSSAGAPRPWAVLAPPSPPRRAKAKVHKKQRFGKKAARRAARASAAADPDAVARLHAGRDPSVSSLDPEVEEGNVEFKLMISTSNPIRYEQLVTQMKYRLAEGRGEAFYYIGVEDDGYPCGLDPQQLDASLATLRRMAAALGARAGLVERLRGAFGREAALVHVERNTREEVACIDLRVAVAGSTDSGKSTLTAVLTHGADGRPLLDNGRGRARMAVLRHKHEIQSGRTSSISQALLGYDADGQVLNYAGVAPPTPAEVCSAAARAVTFLDLGGHHSFLKTTLFGLTSMLPATLLVSHN
;
A
#
# COMPACT_ATOMS: atom_id res chain seq x y z
N MET A 1 -0.23 -44.23 38.78
CA MET A 1 0.36 -45.56 38.46
C MET A 1 -0.80 -46.34 37.89
N ASP A 2 -0.90 -46.60 36.59
CA ASP A 2 0.11 -47.28 35.78
C ASP A 2 0.00 -46.88 34.30
N LEU A 3 1.15 -46.81 33.63
CA LEU A 3 1.38 -46.45 32.22
C LEU A 3 2.00 -47.69 31.56
N SER A 4 1.18 -48.58 31.00
CA SER A 4 1.67 -49.65 30.11
C SER A 4 0.54 -50.38 29.38
N ALA A 5 0.18 -49.90 28.19
CA ALA A 5 -0.42 -50.72 27.15
C ALA A 5 -0.23 -50.02 25.80
N LEU A 6 1.01 -50.11 25.31
CA LEU A 6 1.37 -49.82 23.94
C LEU A 6 0.80 -50.92 23.02
N GLU A 7 0.20 -50.47 21.93
CA GLU A 7 0.45 -50.93 20.56
C GLU A 7 0.37 -52.43 20.23
N THR A 8 -0.65 -52.80 19.46
CA THR A 8 -0.53 -53.86 18.45
C THR A 8 -1.38 -53.55 17.22
N GLN A 9 -0.67 -53.18 16.15
CA GLN A 9 -0.87 -53.48 14.72
C GLN A 9 -2.25 -53.29 14.07
N LEU A 10 -2.26 -52.44 13.04
CA LEU A 10 -2.92 -52.72 11.76
C LEU A 10 -2.24 -51.90 10.66
N GLU A 11 -1.29 -52.54 9.96
CA GLU A 11 -0.97 -52.18 8.57
C GLU A 11 -1.89 -52.98 7.65
N LEU A 12 -2.46 -52.32 6.63
CA LEU A 12 -2.41 -52.73 5.22
C LEU A 12 -3.29 -51.79 4.37
N GLY A 13 -2.72 -51.26 3.28
CA GLY A 13 -3.49 -51.04 2.05
C GLY A 13 -3.55 -49.63 1.47
N SER A 14 -2.48 -49.25 0.76
CA SER A 14 -2.45 -48.70 -0.62
C SER A 14 -3.43 -47.58 -1.09
N SER A 15 -2.82 -46.64 -1.82
CA SER A 15 -3.38 -45.86 -2.93
C SER A 15 -4.13 -44.55 -2.62
N ALA A 16 -3.43 -43.41 -2.71
CA ALA A 16 -3.69 -42.35 -3.70
C ALA A 16 -2.79 -41.14 -3.41
N GLY A 17 -2.25 -40.53 -4.48
CA GLY A 17 -1.09 -39.63 -4.43
C GLY A 17 -1.30 -38.29 -3.70
N ALA A 18 -0.27 -37.92 -2.93
CA ALA A 18 -0.06 -36.57 -2.44
C ALA A 18 0.88 -35.80 -3.38
N PRO A 19 0.54 -34.57 -3.84
CA PRO A 19 1.50 -33.71 -4.50
C PRO A 19 2.39 -32.99 -3.47
N ARG A 20 3.70 -33.01 -3.72
CA ARG A 20 4.72 -32.23 -2.97
C ARG A 20 4.63 -30.74 -3.37
N PRO A 21 4.77 -29.79 -2.42
CA PRO A 21 4.78 -28.37 -2.73
C PRO A 21 6.22 -27.85 -2.76
N TRP A 22 6.85 -27.81 -3.93
CA TRP A 22 7.88 -26.82 -4.32
C TRP A 22 8.41 -27.16 -5.72
N ALA A 23 7.91 -26.46 -6.73
CA ALA A 23 8.53 -26.39 -8.04
C ALA A 23 8.72 -24.91 -8.38
N VAL A 24 9.97 -24.47 -8.28
CA VAL A 24 10.46 -23.15 -8.63
C VAL A 24 10.28 -22.96 -10.15
N LEU A 25 9.43 -22.01 -10.54
CA LEU A 25 9.29 -21.59 -11.94
C LEU A 25 10.49 -20.73 -12.33
N ALA A 26 11.39 -21.29 -13.16
CA ALA A 26 12.40 -20.54 -13.88
C ALA A 26 11.79 -19.80 -15.09
N PRO A 27 12.27 -18.60 -15.45
CA PRO A 27 11.73 -17.83 -16.58
C PRO A 27 12.14 -18.43 -17.94
N PRO A 28 11.29 -18.28 -18.99
CA PRO A 28 11.54 -18.89 -20.29
C PRO A 28 12.65 -18.16 -21.10
N SER A 29 13.43 -18.95 -21.82
CA SER A 29 14.52 -18.51 -22.71
C SER A 29 14.00 -17.84 -23.99
N PRO A 30 14.72 -16.87 -24.58
CA PRO A 30 14.31 -16.22 -25.82
C PRO A 30 14.53 -17.10 -27.07
N PRO A 31 13.76 -16.91 -28.15
CA PRO A 31 13.81 -17.75 -29.33
C PRO A 31 15.08 -17.53 -30.18
N ARG A 32 15.59 -18.66 -30.70
CA ARG A 32 16.72 -18.78 -31.63
C ARG A 32 16.48 -18.03 -32.93
N ARG A 33 17.39 -17.12 -33.30
CA ARG A 33 17.42 -16.48 -34.62
C ARG A 33 18.46 -17.15 -35.52
N ALA A 34 18.00 -17.66 -36.66
CA ALA A 34 18.79 -18.35 -37.68
C ALA A 34 19.87 -17.44 -38.30
N LYS A 35 21.04 -18.01 -38.54
CA LYS A 35 22.15 -17.39 -39.29
C LYS A 35 21.92 -17.59 -40.79
N ALA A 36 21.88 -16.51 -41.56
CA ALA A 36 22.11 -16.52 -43.00
C ALA A 36 23.33 -15.65 -43.32
N LYS A 37 24.37 -16.27 -43.90
CA LYS A 37 25.52 -15.61 -44.53
C LYS A 37 25.34 -15.72 -46.05
N VAL A 38 25.44 -14.63 -46.81
CA VAL A 38 25.89 -14.63 -48.22
C VAL A 38 26.62 -13.30 -48.51
N HIS A 39 27.59 -13.38 -49.42
CA HIS A 39 28.72 -12.49 -49.67
C HIS A 39 28.45 -11.28 -50.60
N LYS A 40 29.19 -10.19 -50.33
CA LYS A 40 30.07 -9.38 -51.24
C LYS A 40 29.68 -9.21 -52.73
N LYS A 41 29.41 -7.96 -53.17
CA LYS A 41 30.17 -7.26 -54.25
C LYS A 41 29.73 -5.81 -54.52
N GLN A 42 30.77 -4.97 -54.57
CA GLN A 42 31.04 -3.68 -55.24
C GLN A 42 30.05 -2.96 -56.17
N ARG A 43 30.11 -1.62 -56.01
CA ARG A 43 30.10 -0.50 -57.00
C ARG A 43 28.85 -0.29 -57.86
N PHE A 44 28.21 0.87 -57.70
CA PHE A 44 28.22 2.03 -58.62
C PHE A 44 27.18 3.07 -58.18
N GLY A 45 27.45 4.37 -58.39
CA GLY A 45 26.40 5.40 -58.35
C GLY A 45 26.63 6.60 -57.44
N LYS A 46 27.75 7.32 -57.62
CA LYS A 46 27.89 8.72 -57.18
C LYS A 46 26.77 9.57 -57.83
N LYS A 47 25.60 9.71 -57.19
CA LYS A 47 24.57 10.72 -57.54
C LYS A 47 23.48 10.95 -56.49
N ALA A 48 23.44 10.20 -55.39
CA ALA A 48 22.50 10.43 -54.29
C ALA A 48 23.03 11.39 -53.19
N ALA A 49 24.34 11.66 -53.15
CA ALA A 49 24.99 12.42 -52.07
C ALA A 49 24.78 13.95 -52.11
N ARG A 50 24.07 14.51 -53.10
CA ARG A 50 23.73 15.95 -53.16
C ARG A 50 22.28 16.28 -52.78
N ARG A 51 21.42 15.28 -52.53
CA ARG A 51 20.01 15.50 -52.12
C ARG A 51 19.72 15.17 -50.66
N ALA A 52 20.64 14.52 -49.95
CA ALA A 52 20.55 14.28 -48.51
C ALA A 52 21.21 15.38 -47.66
N ALA A 53 21.87 16.37 -48.28
CA ALA A 53 22.55 17.48 -47.60
C ALA A 53 21.69 18.76 -47.50
N ARG A 54 20.37 18.68 -47.70
CA ARG A 54 19.45 19.83 -47.63
C ARG A 54 18.15 19.55 -46.85
N ALA A 55 18.17 18.55 -45.96
CA ALA A 55 17.05 18.23 -45.08
C ALA A 55 17.46 17.98 -43.62
N SER A 56 18.67 18.38 -43.23
CA SER A 56 18.96 18.77 -41.85
C SER A 56 18.95 20.29 -41.81
N ALA A 57 17.75 20.87 -41.73
CA ALA A 57 17.64 22.25 -41.24
C ALA A 57 18.33 22.23 -39.87
N ALA A 58 19.51 22.84 -39.83
CA ALA A 58 20.28 23.01 -38.63
C ALA A 58 19.34 23.59 -37.58
N ALA A 59 19.16 22.87 -36.46
CA ALA A 59 18.70 23.50 -35.24
C ALA A 59 19.71 24.61 -34.98
N ASP A 60 19.27 25.85 -35.20
CA ASP A 60 20.09 27.04 -35.09
C ASP A 60 20.66 27.08 -33.67
N PRO A 61 21.97 26.88 -33.47
CA PRO A 61 22.57 26.91 -32.14
C PRO A 61 22.41 28.30 -31.49
N ASP A 62 22.15 29.33 -32.31
CA ASP A 62 21.87 30.70 -31.90
C ASP A 62 20.43 30.88 -31.38
N ALA A 63 19.49 29.98 -31.70
CA ALA A 63 18.13 30.01 -31.17
C ALA A 63 18.06 29.54 -29.70
N VAL A 64 18.88 28.54 -29.33
CA VAL A 64 18.99 28.08 -27.93
C VAL A 64 19.73 29.10 -27.06
N ALA A 65 20.73 29.80 -27.61
CA ALA A 65 21.42 30.88 -26.91
C ALA A 65 20.54 32.13 -26.70
N ARG A 66 19.67 32.48 -27.66
CA ARG A 66 18.71 33.59 -27.51
C ARG A 66 17.57 33.29 -26.53
N LEU A 67 17.26 32.01 -26.29
CA LEU A 67 16.30 31.57 -25.26
C LEU A 67 16.81 31.82 -23.82
N HIS A 68 18.12 31.94 -23.59
CA HIS A 68 18.69 32.20 -22.27
C HIS A 68 18.83 33.68 -21.90
N ALA A 69 18.50 34.63 -22.81
CA ALA A 69 18.72 36.06 -22.57
C ALA A 69 17.43 36.89 -22.37
N GLY A 70 16.24 36.33 -22.61
CA GLY A 70 14.98 37.02 -22.44
C GLY A 70 13.89 36.09 -21.95
N ARG A 71 13.42 36.28 -20.71
CA ARG A 71 12.20 35.64 -20.22
C ARG A 71 11.03 36.05 -21.13
N ASP A 72 10.22 35.10 -21.54
CA ASP A 72 9.05 35.37 -22.38
C ASP A 72 8.04 36.21 -21.56
N PRO A 73 7.74 37.46 -21.95
CA PRO A 73 6.85 38.33 -21.19
C PRO A 73 5.38 37.87 -21.22
N SER A 74 5.05 36.88 -22.05
CA SER A 74 3.69 36.33 -22.16
C SER A 74 3.38 35.23 -21.13
N VAL A 75 4.37 34.81 -20.32
CA VAL A 75 4.20 33.82 -19.26
C VAL A 75 4.56 34.42 -17.90
N SER A 76 3.74 34.12 -16.90
CA SER A 76 3.99 34.50 -15.50
C SER A 76 4.82 33.43 -14.81
N SER A 77 5.91 33.83 -14.17
CA SER A 77 6.68 32.95 -13.27
C SER A 77 5.89 32.64 -12.00
N LEU A 78 6.08 31.43 -11.49
CA LEU A 78 5.67 31.04 -10.15
C LEU A 78 6.69 31.55 -9.14
N ASP A 79 6.35 31.46 -7.85
CA ASP A 79 7.34 31.64 -6.80
C ASP A 79 8.41 30.53 -6.90
N PRO A 80 9.68 30.84 -6.53
CA PRO A 80 10.76 29.85 -6.55
C PRO A 80 10.43 28.60 -5.72
N GLU A 81 11.00 27.47 -6.13
CA GLU A 81 10.85 26.22 -5.40
C GLU A 81 11.38 26.36 -3.98
N VAL A 82 10.61 25.84 -3.01
CA VAL A 82 11.05 25.72 -1.62
C VAL A 82 11.59 24.30 -1.43
N GLU A 83 12.77 24.17 -0.83
CA GLU A 83 13.39 22.85 -0.61
C GLU A 83 12.55 21.96 0.33
N GLU A 84 11.77 22.56 1.23
CA GLU A 84 10.89 21.88 2.17
C GLU A 84 9.43 21.85 1.68
N GLY A 85 8.71 20.76 1.97
CA GLY A 85 7.28 20.63 1.73
C GLY A 85 6.91 19.66 0.62
N ASN A 86 5.67 19.71 0.15
CA ASN A 86 5.12 18.70 -0.76
C ASN A 86 5.05 19.16 -2.23
N VAL A 87 5.76 20.23 -2.58
CA VAL A 87 5.82 20.77 -3.94
C VAL A 87 7.21 20.51 -4.52
N GLU A 88 7.28 20.10 -5.78
CA GLU A 88 8.54 19.84 -6.47
C GLU A 88 8.52 20.36 -7.91
N PHE A 89 9.57 21.06 -8.33
CA PHE A 89 9.71 21.56 -9.71
C PHE A 89 10.71 20.70 -10.49
N LYS A 90 10.35 20.35 -11.73
CA LYS A 90 11.25 19.63 -12.63
C LYS A 90 11.06 20.08 -14.07
N LEU A 91 12.15 20.54 -14.69
CA LEU A 91 12.13 20.88 -16.10
C LEU A 91 11.76 19.68 -16.99
N MET A 92 12.36 18.51 -16.76
CA MET A 92 12.08 17.28 -17.52
C MET A 92 12.42 16.03 -16.71
N ILE A 93 11.64 14.95 -16.90
CA ILE A 93 11.89 13.65 -16.25
C ILE A 93 12.23 12.61 -17.33
N SER A 94 13.47 12.10 -17.29
CA SER A 94 13.97 11.09 -18.24
C SER A 94 14.36 9.79 -17.56
N THR A 95 14.11 8.66 -18.23
CA THR A 95 14.45 7.30 -17.74
C THR A 95 15.77 6.76 -18.28
N SER A 96 16.64 7.59 -18.84
CA SER A 96 17.90 7.11 -19.44
C SER A 96 18.90 6.52 -18.43
N ASN A 97 18.82 6.92 -17.15
CA ASN A 97 19.71 6.47 -16.09
C ASN A 97 18.90 5.82 -14.94
N PRO A 98 19.10 4.52 -14.65
CA PRO A 98 18.34 3.80 -13.62
C PRO A 98 18.63 4.32 -12.20
N ILE A 99 19.86 4.74 -11.90
CA ILE A 99 20.21 5.31 -10.59
C ILE A 99 19.45 6.62 -10.38
N ARG A 100 19.40 7.46 -11.42
CA ARG A 100 18.66 8.73 -11.35
C ARG A 100 17.16 8.50 -11.22
N TYR A 101 16.63 7.45 -11.85
CA TYR A 101 15.23 7.06 -11.67
C TYR A 101 14.92 6.67 -10.22
N GLU A 102 15.76 5.85 -9.59
CA GLU A 102 15.58 5.46 -8.17
C GLU A 102 15.70 6.66 -7.22
N GLN A 103 16.61 7.60 -7.51
CA GLN A 103 16.73 8.86 -6.76
C GLN A 103 15.43 9.68 -6.84
N LEU A 104 14.86 9.81 -8.04
CA LEU A 104 13.60 10.52 -8.25
C LEU A 104 12.43 9.84 -7.53
N VAL A 105 12.37 8.50 -7.52
CA VAL A 105 11.36 7.74 -6.76
C VAL A 105 11.53 7.99 -5.26
N THR A 106 12.76 7.98 -4.76
CA THR A 106 13.05 8.24 -3.34
C THR A 106 12.65 9.65 -2.94
N GLN A 107 12.93 10.64 -3.79
CA GLN A 107 12.50 12.03 -3.60
C GLN A 107 10.97 12.13 -3.55
N MET A 108 10.25 11.48 -4.46
CA MET A 108 8.79 11.45 -4.44
C MET A 108 8.23 10.83 -3.16
N LYS A 109 8.85 9.77 -2.66
CA LYS A 109 8.48 9.18 -1.37
C LYS A 109 8.61 10.18 -0.21
N TYR A 110 9.64 11.03 -0.24
CA TYR A 110 9.86 12.08 0.76
C TYR A 110 8.79 13.18 0.66
N ARG A 111 8.55 13.73 -0.53
CA ARG A 111 7.50 14.75 -0.76
C ARG A 111 6.12 14.28 -0.32
N LEU A 112 5.77 13.04 -0.65
CA LEU A 112 4.52 12.42 -0.18
C LEU A 112 4.47 12.29 1.36
N ALA A 113 5.60 12.08 2.04
CA ALA A 113 5.62 12.00 3.50
C ALA A 113 5.41 13.38 4.14
N GLU A 114 6.06 14.42 3.62
CA GLU A 114 5.89 15.80 4.10
C GLU A 114 4.46 16.31 3.89
N GLY A 115 3.86 15.98 2.74
CA GLY A 115 2.48 16.33 2.41
C GLY A 115 1.41 15.35 2.90
N ARG A 116 1.71 14.50 3.88
CA ARG A 116 0.75 13.54 4.48
C ARG A 116 0.02 12.65 3.47
N GLY A 117 0.72 12.24 2.42
CA GLY A 117 0.21 11.39 1.34
C GLY A 117 -0.06 12.14 0.04
N GLU A 118 0.11 13.46 0.00
CA GLU A 118 -0.11 14.29 -1.19
C GLU A 118 1.16 15.02 -1.60
N ALA A 119 1.39 15.18 -2.90
CA ALA A 119 2.47 15.96 -3.46
C ALA A 119 2.08 16.60 -4.80
N PHE A 120 2.64 17.76 -5.10
CA PHE A 120 2.40 18.51 -6.33
C PHE A 120 3.68 18.66 -7.13
N TYR A 121 3.62 18.32 -8.42
CA TYR A 121 4.75 18.37 -9.32
C TYR A 121 4.49 19.34 -10.46
N TYR A 122 5.37 20.32 -10.61
CA TYR A 122 5.38 21.20 -11.77
C TYR A 122 6.41 20.68 -12.79
N ILE A 123 5.91 20.19 -13.93
CA ILE A 123 6.73 19.64 -15.01
C ILE A 123 6.89 20.68 -16.12
N GLY A 124 8.13 20.92 -16.56
CA GLY A 124 8.44 21.99 -17.52
C GLY A 124 8.69 23.35 -16.85
N VAL A 125 8.92 23.36 -15.55
CA VAL A 125 9.22 24.56 -14.75
C VAL A 125 10.62 24.42 -14.16
N GLU A 126 11.39 25.51 -14.17
CA GLU A 126 12.71 25.60 -13.55
C GLU A 126 12.59 25.91 -12.05
N ASP A 127 13.65 25.63 -11.29
CA ASP A 127 13.66 25.78 -9.82
C ASP A 127 13.43 27.24 -9.38
N ASP A 128 13.68 28.23 -10.26
CA ASP A 128 13.38 29.64 -10.04
C ASP A 128 11.91 30.02 -10.28
N GLY A 129 11.05 29.05 -10.60
CA GLY A 129 9.63 29.22 -10.90
C GLY A 129 9.34 29.62 -12.34
N TYR A 130 10.34 29.71 -13.23
CA TYR A 130 10.11 30.07 -14.63
C TYR A 130 9.56 28.87 -15.44
N PRO A 131 8.37 29.01 -16.07
CA PRO A 131 7.80 27.96 -16.90
C PRO A 131 8.45 27.95 -18.29
N CYS A 132 9.68 27.45 -18.38
CA CYS A 132 10.40 27.28 -19.64
C CYS A 132 9.61 26.43 -20.65
N GLY A 133 8.86 25.45 -20.15
CA GLY A 133 7.99 24.58 -20.93
C GLY A 133 8.75 23.54 -21.74
N LEU A 134 8.03 22.50 -22.13
CA LEU A 134 8.50 21.40 -22.95
C LEU A 134 7.70 21.32 -24.25
N ASP A 135 8.29 20.68 -25.25
CA ASP A 135 7.52 20.25 -26.43
C ASP A 135 6.48 19.19 -26.01
N PRO A 136 5.31 19.11 -26.66
CA PRO A 136 4.22 18.22 -26.24
C PRO A 136 4.65 16.75 -26.05
N GLN A 137 5.50 16.24 -26.94
CA GLN A 137 6.01 14.87 -26.86
C GLN A 137 6.91 14.65 -25.64
N GLN A 138 7.72 15.65 -25.27
CA GLN A 138 8.61 15.59 -24.11
C GLN A 138 7.82 15.71 -22.80
N LEU A 139 6.78 16.56 -22.80
CA LEU A 139 5.87 16.68 -21.67
C LEU A 139 5.14 15.36 -21.41
N ASP A 140 4.54 14.76 -22.44
CA ASP A 140 3.83 13.49 -22.30
C ASP A 140 4.76 12.35 -21.83
N ALA A 141 6.01 12.31 -22.32
CA ALA A 141 7.01 11.35 -21.87
C ALA A 141 7.40 11.54 -20.39
N SER A 142 7.52 12.80 -19.94
CA SER A 142 7.81 13.14 -18.54
C SER A 142 6.63 12.75 -17.64
N LEU A 143 5.40 13.05 -18.05
CA LEU A 143 4.17 12.66 -17.34
C LEU A 143 4.02 11.13 -17.25
N ALA A 144 4.33 10.40 -18.32
CA ALA A 144 4.32 8.94 -18.31
C ALA A 144 5.36 8.37 -17.33
N THR A 145 6.51 9.01 -17.22
CA THR A 145 7.56 8.61 -16.27
C THR A 145 7.16 8.90 -14.84
N LEU A 146 6.61 10.08 -14.56
CA LEU A 146 6.09 10.45 -13.24
C LEU A 146 5.00 9.48 -12.77
N ARG A 147 4.10 9.06 -13.66
CA ARG A 147 3.09 8.02 -13.37
C ARG A 147 3.71 6.67 -12.98
N ARG A 148 4.79 6.26 -13.65
CA ARG A 148 5.51 5.02 -13.30
C ARG A 148 6.19 5.12 -11.93
N MET A 149 6.75 6.28 -11.60
CA MET A 149 7.34 6.53 -10.28
C MET A 149 6.28 6.46 -9.18
N ALA A 150 5.13 7.12 -9.39
CA ALA A 150 4.00 7.07 -8.46
C ALA A 150 3.50 5.63 -8.27
N ALA A 151 3.30 4.89 -9.36
CA ALA A 151 2.86 3.49 -9.31
C ALA A 151 3.83 2.60 -8.50
N ALA A 152 5.15 2.83 -8.61
CA ALA A 152 6.15 2.09 -7.83
C ALA A 152 6.07 2.35 -6.32
N LEU A 153 5.42 3.44 -5.90
CA LEU A 153 5.20 3.81 -4.50
C LEU A 153 3.77 3.54 -4.01
N GLY A 154 2.94 2.84 -4.81
CA GLY A 154 1.52 2.67 -4.49
C GLY A 154 0.75 4.00 -4.51
N ALA A 155 1.16 4.93 -5.37
CA ALA A 155 0.55 6.25 -5.54
C ALA A 155 -0.02 6.41 -6.96
N ARG A 156 -0.93 7.37 -7.12
CA ARG A 156 -1.53 7.77 -8.39
C ARG A 156 -1.10 9.18 -8.74
N ALA A 157 -0.67 9.40 -9.98
CA ALA A 157 -0.38 10.72 -10.52
C ALA A 157 -1.48 11.16 -11.50
N GLY A 158 -2.20 12.23 -11.17
CA GLY A 158 -3.26 12.85 -11.98
C GLY A 158 -2.84 14.23 -12.47
N LEU A 159 -3.06 14.50 -13.76
CA LEU A 159 -2.86 15.84 -14.31
C LEU A 159 -3.94 16.77 -13.75
N VAL A 160 -3.54 17.86 -13.11
CA VAL A 160 -4.46 18.90 -12.60
C VAL A 160 -4.70 19.91 -13.70
N GLU A 161 -3.62 20.47 -14.25
CA GLU A 161 -3.67 21.56 -15.21
C GLU A 161 -2.50 21.49 -16.19
N ARG A 162 -2.75 21.87 -17.46
CA ARG A 162 -1.69 22.21 -18.42
C ARG A 162 -1.45 23.71 -18.36
N LEU A 163 -0.21 24.09 -18.11
CA LEU A 163 0.24 25.47 -17.98
C LEU A 163 0.88 25.93 -19.29
N ARG A 164 0.80 27.24 -19.54
CA ARG A 164 1.47 27.85 -20.69
C ARG A 164 2.96 27.99 -20.40
N GLY A 165 3.79 27.36 -21.22
CA GLY A 165 5.24 27.52 -21.21
C GLY A 165 5.71 28.61 -22.17
N ALA A 166 6.94 29.05 -21.97
CA ALA A 166 7.58 30.07 -22.79
C ALA A 166 7.61 29.66 -24.27
N PHE A 167 7.47 30.64 -25.16
CA PHE A 167 7.58 30.49 -26.62
C PHE A 167 6.64 29.43 -27.21
N GLY A 168 5.43 29.31 -26.65
CA GLY A 168 4.40 28.40 -27.14
C GLY A 168 4.57 26.95 -26.71
N ARG A 169 5.45 26.69 -25.74
CA ARG A 169 5.64 25.37 -25.11
C ARG A 169 4.59 25.11 -24.03
N GLU A 170 4.60 23.90 -23.47
CA GLU A 170 3.66 23.49 -22.42
C GLU A 170 4.37 23.06 -21.15
N ALA A 171 3.79 23.40 -20.01
CA ALA A 171 4.13 22.88 -18.70
C ALA A 171 2.90 22.19 -18.09
N ALA A 172 3.05 21.50 -16.96
CA ALA A 172 1.94 20.82 -16.32
C ALA A 172 2.06 20.82 -14.80
N LEU A 173 0.94 21.03 -14.12
CA LEU A 173 0.77 20.73 -12.71
C LEU A 173 0.17 19.33 -12.57
N VAL A 174 0.86 18.48 -11.83
CA VAL A 174 0.44 17.11 -11.55
C VAL A 174 0.26 16.95 -10.04
N HIS A 175 -0.89 16.39 -9.66
CA HIS A 175 -1.15 15.96 -8.30
C HIS A 175 -0.78 14.49 -8.17
N VAL A 176 0.07 14.16 -7.21
CA VAL A 176 0.45 12.80 -6.84
C VAL A 176 -0.11 12.54 -5.47
N GLU A 177 -1.05 11.61 -5.39
CA GLU A 177 -1.64 11.17 -4.12
C GLU A 177 -1.26 9.71 -3.90
N ARG A 178 -0.86 9.36 -2.68
CA ARG A 178 -0.81 7.95 -2.30
C ARG A 178 -2.18 7.37 -2.53
N ASN A 179 -2.21 6.16 -3.09
CA ASN A 179 -3.44 5.44 -3.31
C ASN A 179 -3.91 4.95 -1.92
N THR A 180 -4.50 5.85 -1.15
CA THR A 180 -5.18 5.58 0.13
C THR A 180 -6.41 4.69 -0.06
N ARG A 181 -6.58 4.09 -1.24
CA ARG A 181 -7.53 3.01 -1.52
C ARG A 181 -6.94 1.61 -1.29
N GLU A 182 -5.63 1.49 -1.12
CA GLU A 182 -5.01 0.28 -0.53
C GLU A 182 -4.90 0.37 1.01
N GLU A 183 -5.16 1.54 1.59
CA GLU A 183 -6.01 1.56 2.79
C GLU A 183 -7.44 1.41 2.27
N VAL A 184 -7.92 0.18 2.07
CA VAL A 184 -9.33 -0.02 2.41
C VAL A 184 -9.38 0.53 3.83
N ALA A 185 -10.04 1.67 4.04
CA ALA A 185 -10.39 2.10 5.37
C ALA A 185 -11.19 0.91 5.89
N CYS A 186 -10.48 -0.01 6.55
CA CYS A 186 -11.03 -1.21 7.11
C CYS A 186 -12.15 -0.65 7.96
N ILE A 187 -13.39 -0.92 7.53
CA ILE A 187 -14.54 -0.39 8.26
C ILE A 187 -14.41 -1.01 9.64
N ASP A 188 -13.95 -0.23 10.60
CA ASP A 188 -13.74 -0.64 11.99
C ASP A 188 -15.02 -0.30 12.76
N LEU A 189 -15.89 -1.28 12.87
CA LEU A 189 -17.07 -1.16 13.70
C LEU A 189 -16.69 -1.45 15.15
N ARG A 190 -16.79 -0.44 16.01
CA ARG A 190 -16.54 -0.61 17.44
C ARG A 190 -17.80 -1.01 18.18
N VAL A 191 -17.78 -2.19 18.78
CA VAL A 191 -18.90 -2.75 19.54
C VAL A 191 -18.49 -2.88 20.99
N ALA A 192 -19.14 -2.15 21.88
CA ALA A 192 -18.97 -2.35 23.32
C ALA A 192 -19.78 -3.55 23.79
N VAL A 193 -19.20 -4.37 24.67
CA VAL A 193 -19.87 -5.53 25.27
C VAL A 193 -20.04 -5.25 26.77
N ALA A 194 -21.29 -5.14 27.21
CA ALA A 194 -21.63 -4.83 28.60
C ALA A 194 -22.68 -5.81 29.16
N GLY A 195 -22.82 -5.84 30.48
CA GLY A 195 -23.73 -6.77 31.17
C GLY A 195 -23.16 -7.25 32.52
N SER A 196 -23.99 -7.98 33.27
CA SER A 196 -23.68 -8.43 34.64
C SER A 196 -22.41 -9.27 34.73
N THR A 197 -21.85 -9.43 35.92
CA THR A 197 -20.78 -10.41 36.16
C THR A 197 -21.27 -11.80 35.78
N ASP A 198 -20.38 -12.63 35.21
CA ASP A 198 -20.66 -14.01 34.78
C ASP A 198 -21.66 -14.20 33.62
N SER A 199 -22.13 -13.13 32.97
CA SER A 199 -22.95 -13.19 31.74
C SER A 199 -22.21 -13.62 30.47
N GLY A 200 -21.01 -14.20 30.59
CA GLY A 200 -20.26 -14.72 29.44
C GLY A 200 -19.71 -13.68 28.46
N LYS A 201 -19.74 -12.37 28.75
CA LYS A 201 -19.22 -11.29 27.87
C LYS A 201 -17.81 -11.55 27.34
N SER A 202 -16.85 -11.69 28.26
CA SER A 202 -15.45 -11.93 27.91
C SER A 202 -15.26 -13.29 27.24
N THR A 203 -16.08 -14.27 27.59
CA THR A 203 -16.09 -15.58 26.93
C THR A 203 -16.55 -15.46 25.48
N LEU A 204 -17.65 -14.75 25.21
CA LEU A 204 -18.16 -14.50 23.86
C LEU A 204 -17.12 -13.75 23.02
N THR A 205 -16.57 -12.66 23.56
CA THR A 205 -15.52 -11.89 22.89
C THR A 205 -14.33 -12.77 22.53
N ALA A 206 -13.89 -13.65 23.44
CA ALA A 206 -12.79 -14.57 23.18
C ALA A 206 -13.12 -15.61 22.09
N VAL A 207 -14.29 -16.24 22.15
CA VAL A 207 -14.76 -17.21 21.15
C VAL A 207 -14.80 -16.58 19.76
N LEU A 208 -15.25 -15.33 19.65
CA LEU A 208 -15.34 -14.63 18.37
C LEU A 208 -13.97 -14.20 17.83
N THR A 209 -13.02 -13.85 18.68
CA THR A 209 -11.77 -13.19 18.23
C THR A 209 -10.58 -14.13 18.16
N HIS A 210 -10.66 -15.31 18.78
CA HIS A 210 -9.58 -16.29 18.82
C HIS A 210 -10.01 -17.61 18.19
N GLY A 211 -9.08 -18.27 17.53
CA GLY A 211 -9.32 -19.55 16.89
C GLY A 211 -8.05 -20.08 16.23
N ALA A 212 -8.19 -21.24 15.62
CA ALA A 212 -7.15 -21.90 14.84
C ALA A 212 -7.81 -22.83 13.83
N ASP A 213 -7.10 -23.14 12.75
CA ASP A 213 -7.54 -24.12 11.74
C ASP A 213 -8.95 -23.82 11.16
N GLY A 214 -9.24 -22.53 10.96
CA GLY A 214 -10.51 -22.05 10.43
C GLY A 214 -11.69 -22.15 11.39
N ARG A 215 -11.47 -22.40 12.69
CA ARG A 215 -12.52 -22.55 13.70
C ARG A 215 -12.31 -21.63 14.91
N PRO A 216 -13.39 -21.13 15.53
CA PRO A 216 -13.30 -20.34 16.75
C PRO A 216 -12.85 -21.21 17.94
N LEU A 217 -12.20 -20.57 18.92
CA LEU A 217 -11.82 -21.19 20.18
C LEU A 217 -13.05 -21.33 21.09
N LEU A 218 -13.70 -22.49 21.05
CA LEU A 218 -14.87 -22.76 21.88
C LEU A 218 -14.52 -22.85 23.37
N ASP A 219 -15.40 -22.30 24.21
CA ASP A 219 -15.28 -22.41 25.65
C ASP A 219 -15.73 -23.80 26.14
N ASN A 220 -15.12 -24.28 27.22
CA ASN A 220 -15.44 -25.56 27.84
C ASN A 220 -16.31 -25.42 29.10
N GLY A 221 -16.91 -24.24 29.32
CA GLY A 221 -17.66 -23.92 30.54
C GLY A 221 -16.78 -23.68 31.77
N ARG A 222 -15.45 -23.81 31.64
CA ARG A 222 -14.46 -23.50 32.69
C ARG A 222 -13.64 -22.26 32.34
N GLY A 223 -14.03 -21.50 31.31
CA GLY A 223 -13.37 -20.27 30.90
C GLY A 223 -12.10 -20.49 30.08
N ARG A 224 -11.95 -21.63 29.38
CA ARG A 224 -10.85 -21.86 28.43
C ARG A 224 -10.73 -20.74 27.39
N ALA A 225 -11.84 -20.34 26.77
CA ALA A 225 -11.84 -19.24 25.81
C ALA A 225 -11.56 -17.92 26.53
N ARG A 226 -12.23 -17.67 27.66
CA ARG A 226 -12.05 -16.47 28.48
C ARG A 226 -10.59 -16.20 28.83
N MET A 227 -9.78 -17.24 29.04
CA MET A 227 -8.35 -17.07 29.34
C MET A 227 -7.56 -16.37 28.24
N ALA A 228 -8.00 -16.42 26.98
CA ALA A 228 -7.32 -15.78 25.86
C ALA A 228 -7.41 -14.25 25.90
N VAL A 229 -8.38 -13.67 26.63
CA VAL A 229 -8.61 -12.21 26.68
C VAL A 229 -8.18 -11.57 28.01
N LEU A 230 -7.83 -12.34 29.04
CA LEU A 230 -7.37 -11.80 30.32
C LEU A 230 -5.93 -11.30 30.21
N ARG A 231 -5.68 -10.04 30.58
CA ARG A 231 -4.38 -9.39 30.39
C ARG A 231 -3.60 -9.25 31.69
N HIS A 232 -4.30 -9.10 32.82
CA HIS A 232 -3.65 -8.80 34.09
C HIS A 232 -3.59 -10.01 35.02
N LYS A 233 -2.53 -10.09 35.83
CA LYS A 233 -2.34 -11.17 36.82
C LYS A 233 -3.56 -11.35 37.73
N HIS A 234 -4.16 -10.26 38.19
CA HIS A 234 -5.35 -10.31 39.05
C HIS A 234 -6.61 -10.77 38.30
N GLU A 235 -6.72 -10.53 36.99
CA GLU A 235 -7.81 -11.08 36.17
C GLU A 235 -7.66 -12.60 36.03
N ILE A 236 -6.44 -13.08 35.75
CA ILE A 236 -6.11 -14.50 35.65
C ILE A 236 -6.39 -15.23 36.98
N GLN A 237 -6.00 -14.63 38.10
CA GLN A 237 -6.19 -15.22 39.44
C GLN A 237 -7.67 -15.24 39.87
N SER A 238 -8.43 -14.19 39.56
CA SER A 238 -9.84 -14.07 39.97
C SER A 238 -10.83 -14.64 38.97
N GLY A 239 -10.41 -14.85 37.72
CA GLY A 239 -11.30 -15.20 36.60
C GLY A 239 -12.25 -14.08 36.18
N ARG A 240 -12.04 -12.84 36.65
CA ARG A 240 -12.89 -11.67 36.38
C ARG A 240 -12.15 -10.63 35.55
N THR A 241 -12.83 -10.01 34.59
CA THR A 241 -12.31 -8.86 33.85
C THR A 241 -12.47 -7.58 34.67
N SER A 242 -11.38 -6.82 34.78
CA SER A 242 -11.28 -5.57 35.54
C SER A 242 -10.88 -4.39 34.66
N SER A 243 -10.33 -4.67 33.47
CA SER A 243 -9.85 -3.70 32.49
C SER A 243 -10.76 -3.60 31.27
N ILE A 244 -10.64 -2.49 30.52
CA ILE A 244 -11.23 -2.39 29.17
C ILE A 244 -10.33 -3.18 28.24
N SER A 245 -10.90 -4.20 27.62
CA SER A 245 -10.18 -5.09 26.73
C SER A 245 -10.61 -4.83 25.28
N GLN A 246 -9.66 -4.66 24.38
CA GLN A 246 -9.92 -4.53 22.94
C GLN A 246 -9.60 -5.85 22.24
N ALA A 247 -10.52 -6.36 21.43
CA ALA A 247 -10.32 -7.57 20.66
C ALA A 247 -10.80 -7.36 19.22
N LEU A 248 -9.89 -7.51 18.26
CA LEU A 248 -10.13 -7.25 16.84
C LEU A 248 -10.61 -8.53 16.15
N LEU A 249 -11.64 -8.41 15.31
CA LEU A 249 -12.13 -9.45 14.42
C LEU A 249 -12.10 -8.95 12.97
N GLY A 250 -11.28 -9.55 12.12
CA GLY A 250 -11.15 -9.18 10.72
C GLY A 250 -11.91 -10.13 9.78
N TYR A 251 -12.48 -9.54 8.73
CA TYR A 251 -13.12 -10.23 7.62
C TYR A 251 -12.43 -9.86 6.31
N ASP A 252 -12.23 -10.84 5.43
CA ASP A 252 -11.80 -10.58 4.05
C ASP A 252 -12.95 -10.01 3.19
N ALA A 253 -12.67 -9.80 1.90
CA ALA A 253 -13.65 -9.28 0.96
C ALA A 253 -14.84 -10.23 0.73
N ASP A 254 -14.63 -11.53 0.90
CA ASP A 254 -15.61 -12.61 0.74
C ASP A 254 -16.40 -12.90 2.03
N GLY A 255 -16.05 -12.23 3.13
CA GLY A 255 -16.70 -12.37 4.44
C GLY A 255 -16.15 -13.52 5.29
N GLN A 256 -15.00 -14.11 4.95
CA GLN A 256 -14.34 -15.13 5.78
C GLN A 256 -13.60 -14.47 6.94
N VAL A 257 -13.57 -15.17 8.08
CA VAL A 257 -12.89 -14.69 9.28
C VAL A 257 -11.38 -14.92 9.18
N LEU A 258 -10.61 -13.84 9.29
CA LEU A 258 -9.15 -13.86 9.19
C LEU A 258 -8.47 -14.36 10.47
N ASN A 259 -9.10 -14.14 11.63
CA ASN A 259 -8.53 -14.46 12.94
C ASN A 259 -8.25 -15.96 13.16
N TYR A 260 -8.86 -16.83 12.37
CA TYR A 260 -8.72 -18.27 12.50
C TYR A 260 -7.86 -18.87 11.38
N ALA A 261 -7.32 -18.01 10.50
CA ALA A 261 -6.55 -18.44 9.34
C ALA A 261 -5.15 -18.91 9.79
N GLY A 262 -4.91 -20.21 9.69
CA GLY A 262 -3.61 -20.82 9.94
C GLY A 262 -3.47 -21.49 11.31
N VAL A 263 -2.24 -21.93 11.58
CA VAL A 263 -1.85 -22.75 12.74
C VAL A 263 -1.55 -21.89 13.97
N ALA A 264 -1.23 -20.61 13.78
CA ALA A 264 -0.94 -19.65 14.84
C ALA A 264 -1.93 -18.48 14.79
N PRO A 265 -2.34 -17.93 15.96
CA PRO A 265 -3.22 -16.78 15.99
C PRO A 265 -2.52 -15.55 15.39
N PRO A 266 -3.14 -14.87 14.41
CA PRO A 266 -2.53 -13.71 13.76
C PRO A 266 -2.47 -12.52 14.71
N THR A 267 -1.48 -11.65 14.50
CA THR A 267 -1.38 -10.41 15.27
C THR A 267 -2.47 -9.42 14.84
N PRO A 268 -2.93 -8.49 15.72
CA PRO A 268 -3.90 -7.48 15.32
C PRO A 268 -3.46 -6.63 14.12
N ALA A 269 -2.14 -6.40 13.97
CA ALA A 269 -1.58 -5.69 12.83
C ALA A 269 -1.73 -6.48 11.52
N GLU A 270 -1.47 -7.79 11.55
CA GLU A 270 -1.69 -8.68 10.40
C GLU A 270 -3.16 -8.72 10.00
N VAL A 271 -4.06 -8.88 10.98
CA VAL A 271 -5.51 -8.90 10.73
C VAL A 271 -5.97 -7.58 10.12
N CYS A 272 -5.54 -6.43 10.67
CA CYS A 272 -5.89 -5.11 10.16
C CYS A 272 -5.38 -4.90 8.72
N SER A 273 -4.16 -5.38 8.42
CA SER A 273 -3.58 -5.25 7.08
C SER A 273 -4.26 -6.10 6.01
N ALA A 274 -4.85 -7.23 6.38
CA ALA A 274 -5.51 -8.16 5.46
C ALA A 274 -7.04 -7.99 5.42
N ALA A 275 -7.63 -7.31 6.41
CA ALA A 275 -9.07 -7.16 6.54
C ALA A 275 -9.65 -6.16 5.54
N ALA A 276 -10.71 -6.58 4.84
CA ALA A 276 -11.58 -5.66 4.11
C ALA A 276 -12.57 -4.96 5.07
N ARG A 277 -12.95 -5.63 6.17
CA ARG A 277 -13.84 -5.13 7.22
C ARG A 277 -13.37 -5.65 8.57
N ALA A 278 -13.48 -4.85 9.63
CA ALA A 278 -13.19 -5.34 10.98
C ALA A 278 -14.22 -4.90 12.02
N VAL A 279 -14.29 -5.67 13.09
CA VAL A 279 -15.09 -5.37 14.26
C VAL A 279 -14.16 -5.36 15.46
N THR A 280 -14.08 -4.23 16.15
CA THR A 280 -13.35 -4.13 17.41
C THR A 280 -14.33 -4.26 18.57
N PHE A 281 -14.22 -5.37 19.31
CA PHE A 281 -14.97 -5.58 20.53
C PHE A 281 -14.28 -4.90 21.71
N LEU A 282 -15.04 -4.08 22.44
CA LEU A 282 -14.63 -3.48 23.70
C LEU A 282 -15.28 -4.27 24.84
N ASP A 283 -14.54 -5.21 25.44
CA ASP A 283 -15.01 -5.97 26.59
C ASP A 283 -14.94 -5.10 27.85
N LEU A 284 -16.10 -4.85 28.45
CA LEU A 284 -16.25 -4.00 29.63
C LEU A 284 -16.49 -4.85 30.88
N GLY A 285 -15.88 -4.44 32.00
CA GLY A 285 -16.01 -5.12 33.28
C GLY A 285 -17.45 -5.15 33.77
N GLY A 286 -17.94 -6.33 34.16
CA GLY A 286 -19.32 -6.51 34.64
C GLY A 286 -19.54 -6.28 36.14
N HIS A 287 -18.48 -6.00 36.89
CA HIS A 287 -18.56 -5.83 38.35
C HIS A 287 -18.74 -4.35 38.71
N HIS A 288 -19.56 -4.05 39.72
CA HIS A 288 -19.87 -2.67 40.12
C HIS A 288 -18.62 -1.84 40.49
N SER A 289 -17.59 -2.49 41.04
CA SER A 289 -16.31 -1.84 41.37
C SER A 289 -15.57 -1.29 40.16
N PHE A 290 -15.91 -1.75 38.94
CA PHE A 290 -15.30 -1.32 37.68
C PHE A 290 -16.23 -0.44 36.83
N LEU A 291 -17.29 0.12 37.44
CA LEU A 291 -18.26 0.97 36.73
C LEU A 291 -17.59 2.23 36.15
N LYS A 292 -16.64 2.84 36.87
CA LYS A 292 -15.88 4.01 36.38
C LYS A 292 -15.09 3.67 35.11
N THR A 293 -14.43 2.51 35.10
CA THR A 293 -13.69 1.97 33.95
C THR A 293 -14.63 1.70 32.79
N THR A 294 -15.80 1.12 33.05
CA THR A 294 -16.84 0.85 32.04
C THR A 294 -17.34 2.14 31.40
N LEU A 295 -17.69 3.15 32.23
CA LEU A 295 -18.14 4.45 31.74
C LEU A 295 -17.06 5.13 30.90
N PHE A 296 -15.81 5.10 31.36
CA PHE A 296 -14.69 5.62 30.58
C PHE A 296 -14.57 4.90 29.24
N GLY A 297 -14.72 3.57 29.18
CA GLY A 297 -14.69 2.82 27.94
C GLY A 297 -15.79 3.25 26.97
N LEU A 298 -17.02 3.48 27.45
CA LEU A 298 -18.12 3.94 26.61
C LEU A 298 -17.93 5.38 26.11
N THR A 299 -17.41 6.29 26.94
CA THR A 299 -17.30 7.71 26.57
C THR A 299 -16.02 8.04 25.81
N SER A 300 -14.91 7.35 26.09
CA SER A 300 -13.60 7.64 25.49
C SER A 300 -13.34 6.86 24.19
N MET A 301 -13.87 5.65 24.07
CA MET A 301 -13.61 4.78 22.91
C MET A 301 -14.70 4.89 21.83
N LEU A 302 -15.79 5.60 22.15
CA LEU A 302 -16.92 5.94 21.28
C LEU A 302 -17.39 4.74 20.43
N PRO A 303 -17.88 3.66 21.06
CA PRO A 303 -18.43 2.53 20.33
C PRO A 303 -19.67 2.96 19.54
N ALA A 304 -19.81 2.41 18.33
CA ALA A 304 -20.97 2.64 17.48
C ALA A 304 -22.22 1.91 17.99
N THR A 305 -22.03 0.79 18.71
CA THR A 305 -23.13 -0.03 19.23
C THR A 305 -22.73 -0.71 20.53
N LEU A 306 -23.74 -1.00 21.36
CA LEU A 306 -23.61 -1.72 22.62
C LEU A 306 -24.30 -3.08 22.52
N LEU A 307 -23.55 -4.16 22.70
CA LEU A 307 -24.06 -5.52 22.89
C LEU A 307 -24.24 -5.74 24.40
N VAL A 308 -25.48 -6.03 24.80
CA VAL A 308 -25.83 -6.29 26.20
C VAL A 308 -26.02 -7.79 26.39
N SER A 309 -25.18 -8.41 27.23
CA SER A 309 -25.34 -9.79 27.64
C SER A 309 -26.15 -9.88 28.94
N HIS A 310 -27.17 -10.73 28.95
CA HIS A 310 -28.01 -11.03 30.10
C HIS A 310 -27.97 -12.54 30.38
N ASN A 311 -28.10 -12.91 31.66
CA ASN A 311 -28.26 -14.31 32.06
C ASN A 311 -29.67 -14.84 31.77
#